data_AF-A0A2P6MMX6-F1
#
_entry.id   AF-A0A2P6MMX6-F1
#
_cell.length_a   1.000
_cell.length_b   1.000
_cell.length_c   1.000
_cell.angle_alpha   90.00
_cell.angle_beta   90.00
_cell.angle_gamma   90.00
#
_symmetry.space_group_name_H-M   'P 1'
#
loop_
_entity.id
_entity.type
_entity.pdbx_description
1 polymer ?
#
loop_
_entity_poly.entity_id
_entity_poly.type
_entity_poly.pdbx_seq_one_letter_code
_entity_poly.pdbx_strand_id
1 'polypeptide(L)'
;MTQWWNSVYSDVIIQLPQSIVDCLKHRIQNTKIRGKKCELNEESENLKGLFDRELTTYNNKKQCMKMNNKRYEERLQELLEEYEAEIKRVQVISKEIQGTQYSLLNLRDSANW
;
A
#
# COMPACT_ATOMS: atom_id res chain seq x y z
N MET A 1 -40.78 1.57 -21.67
CA MET A 1 -40.80 1.66 -20.19
C MET A 1 -39.41 1.32 -19.70
N THR A 2 -38.72 2.26 -19.06
CA THR A 2 -37.45 1.97 -18.37
C THR A 2 -37.76 1.15 -17.12
N GLN A 3 -37.07 0.01 -16.94
CA GLN A 3 -37.16 -0.76 -15.69
C GLN A 3 -36.71 0.14 -14.53
N TRP A 4 -37.49 0.19 -13.45
CA TRP A 4 -37.16 0.98 -12.26
C TRP A 4 -36.24 0.25 -11.27
N TRP A 5 -35.83 -0.97 -11.63
CA TRP A 5 -34.92 -1.82 -10.88
C TRP A 5 -33.76 -2.28 -11.77
N ASN A 6 -32.63 -2.61 -11.14
CA ASN A 6 -31.48 -3.16 -11.84
C ASN A 6 -31.75 -4.61 -12.29
N SER A 7 -31.30 -4.99 -13.48
CA SER A 7 -31.54 -6.31 -14.07
C SER A 7 -31.05 -7.47 -13.20
N VAL A 8 -30.01 -7.26 -12.38
CA VAL A 8 -29.49 -8.24 -11.40
C VAL A 8 -30.55 -8.70 -10.40
N TYR A 9 -31.57 -7.87 -10.13
CA TYR A 9 -32.64 -8.21 -9.19
C TYR A 9 -33.88 -8.81 -9.86
N SER A 10 -33.87 -9.04 -11.18
CA SER A 10 -35.08 -9.45 -11.91
C SER A 10 -35.68 -10.74 -11.36
N ASP A 11 -34.86 -11.75 -11.07
CA ASP A 11 -35.32 -13.04 -10.57
C ASP A 11 -36.04 -12.93 -9.22
N VAL A 12 -35.59 -11.99 -8.37
CA VAL A 12 -36.20 -11.71 -7.07
C VAL A 12 -37.50 -10.93 -7.24
N ILE A 13 -37.49 -9.89 -8.07
CA ILE A 13 -38.65 -9.02 -8.28
C ILE A 13 -39.83 -9.78 -8.91
N ILE A 14 -39.56 -10.69 -9.85
CA ILE A 14 -40.60 -11.48 -10.53
C ILE A 14 -41.30 -12.46 -9.57
N GLN A 15 -40.62 -12.89 -8.50
CA GLN A 15 -41.20 -13.80 -7.50
C GLN A 15 -42.06 -13.09 -6.44
N LEU A 16 -42.02 -11.75 -6.38
CA LEU A 16 -42.76 -11.01 -5.37
C LEU A 16 -44.23 -10.79 -5.77
N PRO A 17 -45.17 -10.86 -4.82
CA PRO A 17 -46.55 -10.41 -5.04
C PRO A 17 -46.60 -8.98 -5.58
N GLN A 18 -47.50 -8.73 -6.55
CA GLN A 18 -47.61 -7.43 -7.22
C GLN A 18 -47.85 -6.27 -6.23
N SER A 19 -48.61 -6.49 -5.15
CA SER A 19 -48.85 -5.48 -4.11
C SER A 19 -47.56 -5.01 -3.42
N ILE A 20 -46.58 -5.90 -3.24
CA ILE A 20 -45.27 -5.57 -2.68
C ILE A 20 -44.45 -4.80 -3.71
N VAL A 21 -44.46 -5.25 -4.98
CA VAL A 21 -43.77 -4.57 -6.08
C VAL A 21 -44.26 -3.14 -6.24
N ASP A 22 -45.57 -2.92 -6.19
CA ASP A 22 -46.18 -1.59 -6.29
C ASP A 22 -45.83 -0.69 -5.09
N CYS A 23 -45.85 -1.26 -3.88
CA CYS A 23 -45.43 -0.56 -2.67
C CYS A 23 -43.96 -0.11 -2.74
N LEU A 24 -43.07 -1.00 -3.20
CA LEU A 24 -41.65 -0.69 -3.37
C LEU A 24 -41.42 0.40 -4.42
N LYS A 25 -42.08 0.28 -5.58
CA LYS A 25 -42.03 1.28 -6.64
C LYS A 25 -42.46 2.65 -6.13
N HIS A 26 -43.57 2.71 -5.38
CA HIS A 26 -44.09 3.95 -4.81
C HIS A 26 -43.12 4.56 -3.79
N ARG A 27 -42.54 3.76 -2.89
CA ARG A 27 -41.55 4.24 -1.92
C ARG A 27 -40.32 4.80 -2.62
N ILE A 28 -39.78 4.10 -3.61
CA ILE A 28 -38.61 4.52 -4.38
C ILE A 28 -38.85 5.85 -5.09
N GLN A 29 -39.97 5.97 -5.82
CA GLN A 29 -40.31 7.18 -6.57
C GLN A 29 -40.52 8.41 -5.67
N ASN A 30 -40.92 8.20 -4.42
CA ASN A 30 -41.15 9.26 -3.44
C ASN A 30 -39.99 9.48 -2.47
N THR A 31 -38.93 8.67 -2.57
CA THR A 31 -37.77 8.83 -1.70
C THR A 31 -37.05 10.13 -2.06
N LYS A 32 -36.75 10.92 -1.02
CA LYS A 32 -35.95 12.13 -1.13
C LYS A 32 -34.61 11.92 -0.45
N ILE A 33 -33.52 12.22 -1.15
CA ILE A 33 -32.18 12.26 -0.57
C ILE A 33 -31.80 13.74 -0.44
N ARG A 34 -31.45 14.16 0.77
CA ARG A 34 -31.11 15.57 1.08
C ARG A 34 -32.18 16.58 0.62
N GLY A 35 -33.46 16.20 0.74
CA GLY A 35 -34.61 17.05 0.38
C GLY A 35 -34.93 17.10 -1.12
N LYS A 36 -34.09 16.52 -2.00
CA LYS A 36 -34.35 16.42 -3.44
C LYS A 36 -34.97 15.05 -3.77
N LYS A 37 -35.91 15.02 -4.73
CA LYS A 37 -36.45 13.77 -5.26
C LYS A 37 -35.29 12.97 -5.84
N CYS A 38 -35.13 11.72 -5.37
CA CYS A 38 -34.03 10.87 -5.81
C CYS A 38 -34.36 10.27 -7.17
N GLU A 39 -33.59 10.65 -8.19
CA GLU A 39 -33.55 9.90 -9.44
C GLU A 39 -32.50 8.80 -9.29
N LEU A 40 -32.95 7.60 -8.92
CA LEU A 40 -32.05 6.48 -8.56
C LEU A 40 -30.96 6.21 -9.60
N ASN A 41 -31.25 6.39 -10.89
CA ASN A 41 -30.29 6.13 -11.95
C ASN A 41 -29.14 7.15 -11.93
N GLU A 42 -29.46 8.44 -11.84
CA GLU A 42 -28.47 9.51 -11.82
C GLU A 42 -27.63 9.47 -10.52
N GLU A 43 -28.28 9.28 -9.37
CA GLU A 43 -27.58 9.19 -8.09
C GLU A 43 -26.67 7.94 -8.03
N SER A 44 -27.13 6.80 -8.57
CA SER A 44 -26.36 5.57 -8.65
C SER A 44 -25.14 5.72 -9.56
N GLU A 45 -25.30 6.33 -10.74
CA GLU A 45 -24.18 6.61 -11.65
C GLU A 45 -23.17 7.58 -11.03
N ASN A 46 -23.66 8.63 -10.36
CA ASN A 46 -22.80 9.57 -9.63
C ASN A 46 -22.01 8.88 -8.52
N LEU A 47 -22.66 8.04 -7.71
CA LEU A 47 -22.01 7.27 -6.65
C LEU A 47 -20.98 6.30 -7.22
N LYS A 48 -21.31 5.56 -8.28
CA LYS A 48 -20.38 4.67 -8.97
C LYS A 48 -19.15 5.43 -9.45
N GLY A 49 -19.35 6.59 -10.10
CA GLY A 49 -18.25 7.44 -10.56
C GLY A 49 -17.40 8.02 -9.43
N LEU A 50 -17.94 8.21 -8.23
CA LEU A 50 -17.16 8.58 -7.04
C LEU A 50 -16.30 7.41 -6.54
N PHE A 51 -16.88 6.21 -6.44
CA PHE A 51 -16.14 5.02 -6.03
C PHE A 51 -15.01 4.66 -7.00
N ASP A 52 -15.25 4.74 -8.31
CA ASP A 52 -14.23 4.46 -9.33
C ASP A 52 -13.05 5.45 -9.24
N ARG A 53 -13.33 6.74 -8.97
CA ARG A 53 -12.32 7.78 -8.76
C ARG A 53 -11.52 7.55 -7.47
N GLU A 54 -12.20 7.21 -6.38
CA GLU A 54 -11.55 6.93 -5.10
C GLU A 54 -10.66 5.69 -5.20
N LEU A 55 -11.15 4.63 -5.85
CA LEU A 55 -10.38 3.41 -6.09
C LEU A 55 -9.13 3.67 -6.92
N THR A 56 -9.25 4.49 -7.96
CA THR A 56 -8.11 4.92 -8.79
C THR A 56 -7.09 5.70 -7.96
N THR A 57 -7.55 6.67 -7.16
CA THR A 57 -6.69 7.48 -6.27
C THR A 57 -5.94 6.62 -5.27
N TYR A 58 -6.65 5.67 -4.63
CA TYR A 58 -6.06 4.73 -3.69
C TYR A 58 -4.97 3.87 -4.33
N ASN A 59 -5.24 3.31 -5.52
CA ASN A 59 -4.26 2.47 -6.23
C ASN A 59 -3.02 3.25 -6.63
N ASN A 60 -3.18 4.49 -7.12
CA ASN A 60 -2.06 5.37 -7.46
C ASN A 60 -1.18 5.68 -6.24
N LYS A 61 -1.81 6.01 -5.10
CA LYS A 61 -1.10 6.25 -3.84
C LYS A 61 -0.32 5.00 -3.41
N LYS A 62 -0.95 3.83 -3.48
CA LYS A 62 -0.33 2.53 -3.15
C LYS A 62 0.87 2.23 -4.06
N GLN A 63 0.78 2.52 -5.35
CA GLN A 63 1.89 2.33 -6.29
C GLN A 63 3.05 3.30 -6.03
N CYS A 64 2.77 4.57 -5.76
CA CYS A 64 3.81 5.54 -5.36
C CYS A 64 4.56 5.09 -4.10
N MET A 65 3.85 4.59 -3.08
CA MET A 65 4.48 4.09 -1.85
C MET A 65 5.43 2.91 -2.13
N LYS A 66 5.05 1.99 -3.02
CA LYS A 66 5.93 0.87 -3.41
C LYS A 66 7.24 1.33 -4.05
N MET A 67 7.18 2.30 -4.96
CA MET A 67 8.38 2.84 -5.62
C MET A 67 9.32 3.55 -4.65
N ASN A 68 8.75 4.32 -3.70
CA ASN A 68 9.55 5.00 -2.70
C ASN A 68 10.25 4.02 -1.76
N ASN A 69 9.57 2.96 -1.34
CA ASN A 69 10.17 1.94 -0.47
C ASN A 69 11.33 1.20 -1.13
N LYS A 70 11.22 0.87 -2.43
CA LYS A 70 12.30 0.21 -3.18
C LYS A 70 13.61 1.02 -3.13
N ARG A 71 13.54 2.34 -3.29
CA ARG A 71 14.72 3.22 -3.23
C ARG A 71 15.33 3.33 -1.83
N TYR A 72 14.53 3.14 -0.78
CA TYR A 72 15.05 3.06 0.59
C TYR A 72 15.73 1.73 0.85
N GLU A 73 15.16 0.64 0.35
CA GLU A 73 15.76 -0.70 0.44
C GLU A 73 17.11 -0.76 -0.28
N GLU A 74 17.21 -0.20 -1.49
CA GLU A 74 18.47 -0.11 -2.24
C GLU A 74 19.53 0.70 -1.48
N ARG A 75 19.17 1.88 -0.95
CA ARG A 75 20.10 2.69 -0.13
C ARG A 75 20.52 2.01 1.17
N LEU A 76 19.63 1.24 1.78
CA LEU A 76 19.95 0.47 2.98
C LEU A 76 20.95 -0.64 2.67
N GLN A 77 20.78 -1.31 1.53
CA GLN A 77 21.70 -2.35 1.07
C GLN A 77 23.10 -1.79 0.80
N GLU A 78 23.20 -0.65 0.08
CA GLU A 78 24.49 0.03 -0.17
C GLU A 78 25.21 0.39 1.15
N LEU A 79 24.48 0.92 2.13
CA LEU A 79 25.05 1.29 3.42
C LEU A 79 25.54 0.05 4.20
N LEU A 80 24.80 -1.06 4.15
CA LEU A 80 25.22 -2.31 4.79
C LEU A 80 26.52 -2.85 4.18
N GLU A 81 26.64 -2.81 2.85
CA GLU A 81 27.85 -3.23 2.14
C GLU A 81 29.07 -2.35 2.49
N GLU A 82 28.87 -1.03 2.63
CA GLU A 82 29.91 -0.10 3.07
C GLU A 82 30.39 -0.40 4.50
N TYR A 83 29.46 -0.63 5.44
CA TYR A 83 29.81 -1.01 6.82
C TYR A 83 30.55 -2.35 6.87
N GLU A 84 30.14 -3.35 6.09
CA GLU A 84 30.85 -4.63 6.04
C GLU A 84 32.28 -4.49 5.50
N ALA A 85 32.47 -3.68 4.44
CA ALA A 85 33.78 -3.40 3.89
C ALA A 85 34.67 -2.69 4.91
N GLU A 86 34.11 -1.74 5.67
CA GLU A 86 34.84 -1.01 6.69
C GLU A 86 35.23 -1.89 7.88
N ILE A 87 34.32 -2.75 8.35
CA ILE A 87 34.63 -3.74 9.39
C ILE A 87 35.78 -4.65 8.94
N LYS A 88 35.77 -5.12 7.69
CA LYS A 88 36.86 -5.95 7.13
C LYS A 88 38.18 -5.16 7.09
N ARG A 89 38.17 -3.90 6.65
CA ARG A 89 39.37 -3.04 6.65
C ARG A 89 39.94 -2.86 8.04
N VAL A 90 39.09 -2.50 9.01
CA VAL A 90 39.50 -2.33 10.42
C VAL A 90 40.06 -3.64 11.00
N GLN A 91 39.45 -4.79 10.68
CA GLN A 91 39.96 -6.09 11.13
C GLN A 91 41.36 -6.40 10.58
N VAL A 92 41.63 -6.07 9.32
CA VAL A 92 42.97 -6.24 8.72
C VAL A 92 43.99 -5.37 9.43
N ILE A 93 43.71 -4.06 9.56
CA ILE A 93 44.59 -3.10 10.24
C ILE A 93 44.88 -3.53 11.68
N SER A 94 43.84 -3.99 12.40
CA SER A 94 44.00 -4.47 13.79
C SER A 94 44.97 -5.65 13.89
N LYS A 95 44.88 -6.62 12.97
CA LYS A 95 45.81 -7.75 12.91
C LYS A 95 47.25 -7.32 12.60
N GLU A 96 47.43 -6.38 11.67
CA GLU A 96 48.76 -5.84 11.33
C GLU A 96 49.40 -5.10 12.50
N ILE A 97 48.61 -4.30 13.24
CA ILE A 97 49.07 -3.62 14.46
C ILE A 97 49.48 -4.63 15.52
N GLN A 98 48.66 -5.66 15.76
CA GLN A 98 48.98 -6.73 16.72
C GLN A 98 50.27 -7.46 16.35
N GLY A 99 50.46 -7.80 15.08
CA GLY A 99 51.70 -8.42 14.59
C GLY A 99 52.92 -7.52 14.83
N THR A 100 52.79 -6.23 14.51
CA THR A 100 53.86 -5.24 14.72
C THR A 100 54.20 -5.07 16.21
N GLN A 101 53.19 -5.01 17.08
CA GLN A 101 53.38 -4.93 18.53
C GLN A 101 54.13 -6.15 19.07
N TYR A 102 53.81 -7.35 18.60
CA TYR A 102 54.51 -8.58 18.98
C TYR A 102 55.98 -8.56 18.55
N SER A 103 56.27 -8.15 17.31
CA SER A 103 57.64 -8.01 16.82
C SER A 103 58.47 -7.00 17.61
N LEU A 104 57.88 -5.85 17.96
CA LEU A 104 58.54 -4.82 18.76
C LEU A 104 58.83 -5.28 20.20
N LEU A 105 57.93 -6.05 20.81
CA LEU A 105 58.14 -6.65 22.13
C LEU A 105 59.34 -7.61 22.12
N ASN A 106 59.39 -8.53 21.16
CA ASN A 106 60.51 -9.48 21.05
C ASN A 106 61.86 -8.81 20.81
N LEU A 107 61.89 -7.73 20.00
CA LEU A 107 63.10 -6.93 19.78
C LEU A 107 63.54 -6.20 21.05
N ARG A 108 62.59 -5.62 21.80
CA ARG A 108 62.86 -4.96 23.09
C ARG A 108 63.43 -5.95 24.10
N ASP A 109 62.86 -7.14 24.18
CA ASP A 109 63.32 -8.17 25.10
C ASP A 109 64.73 -8.68 24.71
N SER A 110 65.01 -8.79 23.41
CA SER A 110 66.34 -9.18 22.91
C SER A 110 67.42 -8.10 23.09
N ALA A 111 67.05 -6.83 23.14
CA ALA A 111 67.97 -5.70 23.32
C ALA A 111 68.28 -5.38 24.80
N ASN A 112 67.54 -5.99 25.74
CA ASN A 112 67.72 -5.83 27.19
C ASN A 112 68.51 -6.99 27.85
N TRP A 113 69.10 -7.89 27.04
CA TRP A 113 70.09 -8.89 27.43
C TRP A 113 71.49 -8.45 26.98
#